data_AF-A0A1D9LD86-F1
#
_entry.id   AF-A0A1D9LD86-F1
#
_cell.length_a   1.000
_cell.length_b   1.000
_cell.length_c   1.000
_cell.angle_alpha   90.00
_cell.angle_beta   90.00
_cell.angle_gamma   90.00
#
_symmetry.space_group_name_H-M   'P 1'
#
loop_
_entity.id
_entity.type
_entity.pdbx_description
1 polymer ?
#
loop_
_entity_poly.entity_id
_entity_poly.type
_entity_poly.pdbx_seq_one_letter_code
_entity_poly.pdbx_strand_id
1 'polypeptide(L)'
;MSSSVVTVKNHSSRAIYIDSDPNWDDQELLLDDKPLRRGFALQPDRAARISVDWSGPGNAYMMGVIFADGPDYDYGGDGFYQLTIGQDEDSGLLDVTDGGGEAKIAYSISQQTPWSMTMDFADS
;
A
#
# COMPACT_ATOMS: atom_id res chain seq x y z
N MET A 1 3.39 0.81 -20.85
CA MET A 1 3.27 1.22 -19.44
C MET A 1 2.85 0.00 -18.68
N SER A 2 3.51 -0.28 -17.56
CA SER A 2 3.16 -1.39 -16.68
C SER A 2 2.73 -0.76 -15.37
N SER A 3 1.56 -1.12 -14.86
CA SER A 3 1.13 -0.61 -13.56
C SER A 3 1.64 -1.55 -12.48
N SER A 4 2.30 -1.01 -11.45
CA SER A 4 2.50 -1.75 -10.20
C SER A 4 1.16 -1.82 -9.49
N VAL A 5 0.65 -3.02 -9.24
CA VAL A 5 -0.71 -3.22 -8.70
C VAL A 5 -0.65 -3.99 -7.38
N VAL A 6 -1.19 -3.38 -6.33
CA VAL A 6 -1.37 -4.06 -5.04
C VAL A 6 -2.85 -4.27 -4.80
N THR A 7 -3.24 -5.54 -4.64
CA THR A 7 -4.59 -5.87 -4.17
C THR A 7 -4.57 -5.86 -2.65
N VAL A 8 -5.25 -4.88 -2.06
CA VAL A 8 -5.35 -4.73 -0.61
C VAL A 8 -6.63 -5.39 -0.15
N LYS A 9 -6.54 -6.30 0.82
CA LYS A 9 -7.69 -6.99 1.43
C LYS A 9 -7.72 -6.73 2.92
N ASN A 10 -8.86 -6.26 3.41
CA ASN A 10 -9.07 -6.01 4.81
C ASN A 10 -9.88 -7.16 5.43
N HIS A 11 -9.20 -8.05 6.16
CA HIS A 11 -9.79 -9.11 6.97
C HIS A 11 -9.83 -8.75 8.47
N SER A 12 -9.47 -7.51 8.83
CA SER A 12 -9.52 -7.03 10.21
C SER A 12 -10.94 -6.61 10.62
N SER A 13 -11.17 -6.49 11.93
CA SER A 13 -12.43 -6.02 12.51
C SER A 13 -12.69 -4.52 12.32
N ARG A 14 -11.74 -3.75 11.77
CA ARG A 14 -11.81 -2.29 11.64
C ARG A 14 -11.45 -1.82 10.24
N ALA A 15 -11.75 -0.57 9.93
CA ALA A 15 -11.32 0.02 8.65
C ALA A 15 -9.81 0.24 8.64
N ILE A 16 -9.21 0.16 7.46
CA ILE A 16 -7.81 0.55 7.21
C ILE A 16 -7.84 1.79 6.35
N TYR A 17 -7.02 2.77 6.70
CA TYR A 17 -6.90 4.02 5.97
C TYR A 17 -5.71 3.94 5.04
N ILE A 18 -5.95 4.13 3.75
CA ILE A 18 -4.94 4.08 2.70
C ILE A 18 -4.71 5.52 2.21
N ASP A 19 -3.47 5.98 2.20
CA ASP A 19 -3.11 7.29 1.65
C ASP A 19 -1.81 7.24 0.86
N SER A 20 -1.58 8.27 0.04
CA SER A 20 -0.31 8.47 -0.65
C SER A 20 0.78 8.86 0.36
N ASP A 21 2.01 8.35 0.15
CA ASP A 21 3.16 8.83 0.93
C ASP A 21 3.50 10.28 0.52
N PRO A 22 3.50 11.25 1.45
CA PRO A 22 3.77 12.66 1.14
C PRO A 22 5.22 12.93 0.70
N ASN A 23 6.16 12.00 0.94
CA ASN A 23 7.54 12.10 0.44
C ASN A 23 7.67 11.77 -1.05
N TRP A 24 6.60 11.26 -1.68
CA TRP A 24 6.55 10.86 -3.09
C TRP A 24 5.71 11.87 -3.88
N ASP A 25 6.21 13.09 -3.99
CA ASP A 25 5.49 14.25 -4.54
C ASP A 25 5.18 14.16 -6.05
N ASP A 26 6.02 13.46 -6.81
CA ASP A 26 5.82 13.20 -8.24
C ASP A 26 4.91 11.98 -8.53
N GLN A 27 4.44 11.27 -7.50
CA GLN A 27 3.60 10.08 -7.63
C GLN A 27 2.10 10.42 -7.59
N GLU A 28 1.31 9.82 -8.49
CA GLU A 28 -0.14 9.74 -8.36
C GLU A 28 -0.57 8.31 -8.00
N LEU A 29 -0.97 8.10 -6.73
CA LEU A 29 -1.54 6.84 -6.30
C LEU A 29 -2.97 6.72 -6.84
N LEU A 30 -3.28 5.60 -7.47
CA LEU A 30 -4.59 5.28 -8.00
C LEU A 30 -5.29 4.29 -7.08
N LEU A 31 -6.58 4.51 -6.81
CA LEU A 31 -7.49 3.57 -6.17
C LEU A 31 -8.53 3.13 -7.21
N ASP A 32 -8.56 1.83 -7.52
CA ASP A 32 -9.42 1.23 -8.55
C ASP A 32 -9.36 2.04 -9.88
N ASP A 33 -8.12 2.26 -10.35
CA ASP A 33 -7.77 2.99 -11.58
C ASP A 33 -8.15 4.49 -11.60
N LYS A 34 -8.42 5.09 -10.43
CA LYS A 34 -8.73 6.52 -10.30
C LYS A 34 -7.80 7.21 -9.31
N PRO A 35 -7.39 8.46 -9.56
CA PRO A 35 -6.54 9.20 -8.63
C PRO A 35 -7.12 9.25 -7.21
N LEU A 36 -6.32 8.80 -6.24
CA LEU A 36 -6.61 8.91 -4.83
C LEU A 36 -6.27 10.33 -4.36
N ARG A 37 -7.29 11.19 -4.26
CA ARG A 37 -7.10 12.61 -3.90
C ARG A 37 -6.98 12.88 -2.40
N ARG A 38 -7.35 11.90 -1.58
CA ARG A 38 -7.36 11.95 -0.11
C ARG A 38 -7.41 10.53 0.42
N GLY A 39 -7.00 10.33 1.67
CA GLY A 39 -7.13 9.06 2.37
C GLY A 39 -8.47 8.33 2.15
N PHE A 40 -8.39 7.04 1.90
CA PHE A 40 -9.51 6.15 1.67
C PHE A 40 -9.64 5.11 2.78
N ALA A 41 -10.84 5.00 3.37
CA ALA A 41 -11.13 4.02 4.41
C ALA A 41 -11.66 2.71 3.79
N LEU A 42 -10.80 1.69 3.71
CA LEU A 42 -11.17 0.35 3.29
C LEU A 42 -11.86 -0.38 4.45
N GLN A 43 -13.17 -0.59 4.32
CA GLN A 43 -14.00 -1.25 5.35
C GLN A 43 -13.64 -2.73 5.55
N PRO A 44 -13.99 -3.34 6.70
CA PRO A 44 -13.87 -4.78 6.92
C PRO A 44 -14.51 -5.62 5.81
N ASP A 45 -13.89 -6.76 5.51
CA ASP A 45 -14.29 -7.71 4.46
C ASP A 45 -14.39 -7.12 3.05
N ARG A 46 -13.69 -6.01 2.81
CA ARG A 46 -13.55 -5.38 1.49
C ARG A 46 -12.14 -5.54 0.95
N ALA A 47 -12.05 -5.40 -0.37
CA ALA A 47 -10.80 -5.31 -1.09
C ALA A 47 -10.81 -4.07 -1.99
N ALA A 48 -9.63 -3.52 -2.24
CA ALA A 48 -9.41 -2.46 -3.21
C ALA A 48 -8.11 -2.72 -3.95
N ARG A 49 -7.97 -2.15 -5.15
CA ARG A 49 -6.70 -2.15 -5.87
C ARG A 49 -6.08 -0.77 -5.77
N ILE A 50 -4.82 -0.74 -5.34
CA ILE A 50 -4.00 0.46 -5.49
C ILE A 50 -2.95 0.24 -6.57
N SER A 51 -2.62 1.30 -7.29
CA SER A 51 -1.60 1.24 -8.32
C SER A 51 -0.94 2.58 -8.57
N VAL A 52 0.19 2.55 -9.25
CA VAL A 52 0.84 3.72 -9.83
C VAL A 52 1.12 3.44 -11.30
N ASP A 53 1.01 4.46 -12.13
CA ASP A 53 1.39 4.36 -13.53
C ASP A 53 2.91 4.43 -13.66
N TRP A 54 3.53 3.24 -13.71
CA TRP A 54 4.98 3.13 -13.79
C TRP A 54 5.46 3.06 -15.24
N SER A 55 6.49 3.85 -15.54
CA SER A 55 7.18 3.84 -16.82
C SER A 55 8.64 3.49 -16.62
N GLY A 56 9.06 2.35 -17.16
CA GLY A 56 10.44 1.89 -17.06
C GLY A 56 10.56 0.41 -16.68
N PRO A 57 11.80 -0.09 -16.51
CA PRO A 57 12.03 -1.37 -15.85
C PRO A 57 11.51 -1.31 -14.40
N GLY A 58 11.24 -2.47 -13.82
CA GLY A 58 10.91 -2.53 -12.40
C GLY A 58 12.10 -2.12 -11.53
N ASN A 59 11.80 -1.57 -10.36
CA ASN A 59 12.75 -0.98 -9.43
C ASN A 59 12.26 -1.20 -7.99
N ALA A 60 13.14 -1.15 -6.99
CA ALA A 60 12.73 -1.25 -5.59
C ALA A 60 11.84 -0.09 -5.12
N TYR A 61 11.91 1.07 -5.77
CA TYR A 61 11.23 2.31 -5.41
C TYR A 61 10.15 2.66 -6.44
N MET A 62 9.07 1.85 -6.50
CA MET A 62 8.00 2.08 -7.48
C MET A 62 6.79 2.81 -6.91
N MET A 63 6.42 2.53 -5.66
CA MET A 63 5.21 3.04 -5.03
C MET A 63 5.44 3.37 -3.56
N GLY A 64 5.20 4.62 -3.15
CA GLY A 64 5.09 5.03 -1.74
C GLY A 64 3.63 5.05 -1.28
N VAL A 65 3.31 4.40 -0.16
CA VAL A 65 1.94 4.30 0.37
C VAL A 65 1.92 4.27 1.90
N ILE A 66 0.88 4.85 2.49
CA ILE A 66 0.58 4.77 3.92
C ILE A 66 -0.62 3.87 4.14
N PHE A 67 -0.52 2.99 5.15
CA PHE A 67 -1.63 2.22 5.71
C PHE A 67 -1.77 2.50 7.20
N ALA A 68 -2.91 3.02 7.64
CA ALA A 68 -3.13 3.45 9.02
C ALA A 68 -4.36 2.82 9.68
N ASP A 69 -4.31 2.71 11.02
CA ASP A 69 -5.40 2.23 11.87
C ASP A 69 -6.61 3.20 11.90
N GLY A 70 -6.37 4.46 11.55
CA GLY A 70 -7.32 5.56 11.65
C GLY A 70 -6.87 6.78 10.84
N PRO A 71 -7.74 7.79 10.66
CA PRO A 71 -7.44 8.97 9.86
C PRO A 71 -6.55 10.00 10.57
N ASP A 72 -6.29 9.84 11.88
CA ASP A 72 -5.50 10.78 12.68
C ASP A 72 -4.13 10.19 13.03
N TYR A 73 -3.45 9.64 12.03
CA TYR A 73 -2.14 8.98 12.18
C TYR A 73 -0.97 9.97 12.30
N ASP A 74 -1.14 11.22 11.87
CA ASP A 74 -0.10 12.25 11.96
C ASP A 74 0.04 12.83 13.38
N TYR A 75 -1.09 13.06 14.08
CA TYR A 75 -1.12 13.80 15.35
C TYR A 75 -1.96 13.14 16.44
N GLY A 76 -2.91 12.26 16.09
CA GLY A 76 -3.84 11.61 17.02
C GLY A 76 -3.34 10.32 17.67
N GLY A 77 -2.19 9.80 17.20
CA GLY A 77 -1.59 8.58 17.74
C GLY A 77 -2.22 7.30 17.20
N ASP A 78 -2.93 7.35 16.08
CA ASP A 78 -3.24 6.14 15.31
C ASP A 78 -1.94 5.56 14.74
N GLY A 79 -1.77 4.25 14.86
CA GLY A 79 -0.62 3.56 14.31
C GLY A 79 -0.71 3.51 12.79
N PHE A 80 0.45 3.56 12.13
CA PHE A 80 0.53 3.46 10.68
C PHE A 80 1.81 2.77 10.22
N TYR A 81 1.75 2.25 9.00
CA TYR A 81 2.89 1.88 8.19
C TYR A 81 3.06 2.89 7.08
N GLN A 82 4.30 3.32 6.85
CA GLN A 82 4.72 4.05 5.67
C GLN A 82 5.67 3.16 4.89
N LEU A 83 5.22 2.68 3.74
CA LEU A 83 5.84 1.59 3.00
C LEU A 83 6.26 2.04 1.60
N THR A 84 7.42 1.55 1.18
CA THR A 84 7.84 1.53 -0.22
C THR A 84 7.57 0.14 -0.79
N ILE A 85 6.90 0.10 -1.94
CA ILE A 85 6.56 -1.12 -2.67
C ILE A 85 7.24 -1.06 -4.03
N GLY A 86 7.94 -2.13 -4.39
CA GLY A 86 8.67 -2.23 -5.65
C GLY A 86 9.14 -3.65 -5.92
N GLN A 87 9.92 -3.83 -6.99
CA GLN A 87 10.54 -5.12 -7.27
C GLN A 87 11.72 -5.32 -6.32
N ASP A 88 11.64 -6.36 -5.50
CA ASP A 88 12.73 -6.84 -4.68
C ASP A 88 13.92 -7.24 -5.56
N GLU A 89 15.14 -6.85 -5.14
CA GLU A 89 16.34 -7.00 -5.96
C GLU A 89 16.77 -8.46 -6.14
N ASP A 90 16.48 -9.31 -5.16
CA ASP A 90 16.87 -10.72 -5.17
C ASP A 90 15.89 -11.59 -5.97
N SER A 91 14.59 -11.40 -5.76
CA SER A 91 13.53 -12.22 -6.37
C SER A 91 12.96 -11.65 -7.67
N GLY A 92 13.07 -10.34 -7.88
CA GLY A 92 12.42 -9.62 -8.98
C GLY A 92 10.89 -9.56 -8.87
N LEU A 93 10.33 -9.97 -7.73
CA LEU A 93 8.90 -9.93 -7.46
C LEU A 93 8.52 -8.63 -6.76
N LEU A 94 7.28 -8.19 -6.94
CA LEU A 94 6.76 -7.04 -6.22
C LEU A 94 6.62 -7.37 -4.72
N ASP A 95 7.21 -6.55 -3.88
CA ASP A 95 7.21 -6.70 -2.42
C ASP A 95 7.29 -5.33 -1.73
N VAL A 96 7.19 -5.31 -0.40
CA VAL A 96 7.60 -4.18 0.43
C VAL A 96 9.13 -4.19 0.52
N THR A 97 9.76 -3.17 -0.05
CA THR A 97 11.22 -3.09 -0.23
C THR A 97 11.88 -2.14 0.77
N ASP A 98 11.13 -1.21 1.34
CA ASP A 98 11.55 -0.32 2.40
C ASP A 98 10.33 0.18 3.18
N GLY A 99 10.56 0.81 4.32
CA GLY A 99 9.53 1.40 5.16
C GLY A 99 9.48 0.83 6.56
N GLY A 100 8.50 1.30 7.32
CA GLY A 100 8.33 0.91 8.71
C GLY A 100 7.12 1.58 9.34
N GLY A 101 7.06 1.51 10.66
CA GLY A 101 5.93 1.98 11.45
C GLY A 101 5.33 0.85 12.27
N GLU A 102 4.35 1.22 13.10
CA GLU A 102 3.69 0.29 14.02
C GLU A 102 2.19 0.60 14.01
N ALA A 103 1.44 -0.21 13.28
CA ALA A 103 -0.02 -0.23 13.31
C ALA A 103 -0.51 -1.40 14.17
N LYS A 104 -1.76 -1.31 14.67
CA LYS A 104 -2.41 -2.37 15.44
C LYS A 104 -2.86 -3.53 14.54
N ILE A 105 -3.14 -3.23 13.26
CA ILE A 105 -3.51 -4.22 12.25
C ILE A 105 -2.24 -4.70 11.55
N ALA A 106 -1.99 -6.00 11.57
CA ALA A 106 -0.85 -6.60 10.88
C ALA A 106 -1.16 -6.82 9.40
N TYR A 107 -0.12 -6.85 8.55
CA TYR A 107 -0.23 -7.25 7.15
C TYR A 107 0.64 -8.45 6.82
N SER A 108 0.26 -9.15 5.75
CA SER A 108 1.06 -10.21 5.13
C SER A 108 0.97 -10.08 3.61
N ILE A 109 2.00 -10.58 2.91
CA ILE A 109 2.13 -10.46 1.46
C ILE A 109 1.98 -11.83 0.83
N SER A 110 1.23 -11.89 -0.28
CA SER A 110 0.98 -13.12 -1.01
C SER A 110 0.80 -12.86 -2.51
N GLN A 111 0.79 -13.93 -3.32
CA GLN A 111 0.47 -13.89 -4.75
C GLN A 111 1.35 -12.90 -5.55
N GLN A 112 2.64 -12.83 -5.21
CA GLN A 112 3.58 -11.90 -5.82
C GLN A 112 3.92 -12.32 -7.26
N THR A 113 3.95 -11.31 -8.14
CA THR A 113 4.49 -11.34 -9.49
C THR A 113 5.40 -10.10 -9.62
N PRO A 114 6.17 -9.94 -10.70
CA PRO A 114 6.98 -8.73 -10.89
C PRO A 114 6.17 -7.41 -10.89
N TRP A 115 4.87 -7.44 -11.16
CA TRP A 115 4.04 -6.24 -11.30
C TRP A 115 2.81 -6.23 -10.40
N SER A 116 2.63 -7.27 -9.59
CA SER A 116 1.48 -7.32 -8.70
C SER A 116 1.71 -8.14 -7.46
N MET A 117 1.02 -7.79 -6.38
CA MET A 117 0.96 -8.61 -5.18
C MET A 117 -0.41 -8.44 -4.50
N THR A 118 -0.67 -9.29 -3.50
CA THR A 118 -1.76 -9.10 -2.55
C THR A 118 -1.18 -8.74 -1.18
N MET A 119 -1.73 -7.71 -0.54
CA MET A 119 -1.53 -7.41 0.87
C MET A 119 -2.81 -7.74 1.64
N ASP A 120 -2.71 -8.72 2.53
CA ASP A 120 -3.79 -9.16 3.40
C ASP A 120 -3.57 -8.56 4.79
N PHE A 121 -4.55 -7.80 5.27
CA PHE A 121 -4.53 -7.20 6.60
C PHE A 121 -5.48 -7.92 7.55
N ALA A 122 -5.05 -8.13 8.78
CA ALA A 122 -5.84 -8.77 9.83
C ALA A 122 -5.51 -8.20 11.22
N ASP A 123 -6.42 -8.37 12.17
CA ASP A 123 -6.12 -8.06 13.57
C ASP A 123 -4.91 -8.90 14.05
N SER A 124 -4.07 -8.29 14.89
CA SER A 124 -2.85 -8.90 15.45
C SER A 124 -3.12 -9.96 16.53
#